data_AF-A0A973WTA7-F1
#
_entry.id   AF-A0A973WTA7-F1
#
_cell.length_a   1.000
_cell.length_b   1.000
_cell.length_c   1.000
_cell.angle_alpha   90.00
_cell.angle_beta   90.00
_cell.angle_gamma   90.00
#
_symmetry.space_group_name_H-M   'P 1'
#
loop_
_entity.id
_entity.type
_entity.pdbx_description
1 polymer ?
#
loop_
_entity_poly.entity_id
_entity_poly.type
_entity_poly.pdbx_seq_one_letter_code
_entity_poly.pdbx_strand_id
1 'polypeptide(L)'
;MSHLRRATSRPILVAIALMGALVLCAGASQAADPLPSWNDGPAKRSIIAFVEKVTEPGSPDYVPIPERIATFDNDGTLWCEQPVPVQLYFALDRVKSLAPQHPEWNTMEPFASLLKGDMRTAMAGGDRALVEVMMATHAGNTVAEFEQIVKDWIATAKHPKTGQLFTDMVYQPMLEVLSYLRSNGFKTFIVSGGGIEFMRPWAMWVYGIPPEQIVGSSIKTRFEMRDGKPVLVRLPEVNFNDDKSDKPVGINQHIGRRPIAAFGNSRGDQEMLEYTQGGSGARFELLVLHDDTAREYAYGPALGLPEPKLGAFPQALYDQAKKDGWTIVSMKNDWSQVFPFEPSPVTAIDILLEPDATMLRHVEAANANLLRIFPKGFALDAAHRPHVTMIQRFVRTADLDKVYVAAGKVLADANVTKMKLDAFKYYYAPSNDLGVPGIVARPTPDLLKLQEDLIAAVAPFTVQTGASAAFVTTPDDRVIDPALMEYVSRFVPDNSGDRFSPHVSIGVGPRSYLDKLLAEPFEPFTFSPVGAAVFQLGQFGTAAKKLKEFDLRT
;
A
#
# COMPACT_ATOMS: atom_id res chain seq x y z
N MET A 1 -41.60 -81.38 -4.77
CA MET A 1 -40.45 -80.88 -3.97
C MET A 1 -40.14 -79.48 -4.45
N SER A 2 -40.48 -78.50 -3.61
CA SER A 2 -40.45 -77.07 -3.86
C SER A 2 -39.03 -76.51 -3.73
N HIS A 3 -38.49 -75.91 -4.79
CA HIS A 3 -37.24 -75.14 -4.69
C HIS A 3 -37.56 -73.68 -4.35
N LEU A 4 -37.06 -73.26 -3.18
CA LEU A 4 -37.18 -71.93 -2.62
C LEU A 4 -36.49 -70.87 -3.50
N ARG A 5 -37.19 -69.74 -3.63
CA ARG A 5 -36.70 -68.45 -4.11
C ARG A 5 -35.56 -67.92 -3.22
N ARG A 6 -34.49 -67.39 -3.83
CA ARG A 6 -33.63 -66.37 -3.20
C ARG A 6 -33.72 -65.09 -4.01
N ALA A 7 -34.16 -64.04 -3.32
CA ALA A 7 -34.34 -62.69 -3.82
C ALA A 7 -32.99 -62.01 -4.10
N THR A 8 -33.03 -61.17 -5.12
CA THR A 8 -32.01 -60.24 -5.58
C THR A 8 -31.78 -59.13 -4.56
N SER A 9 -30.55 -58.97 -4.08
CA SER A 9 -30.09 -57.77 -3.38
C SER A 9 -28.81 -57.26 -4.01
N ARG A 10 -28.95 -56.31 -4.95
CA ARG A 10 -27.91 -55.33 -5.33
C ARG A 10 -28.50 -54.31 -6.30
N PRO A 11 -28.92 -53.14 -5.79
CA PRO A 11 -28.50 -51.91 -6.46
C PRO A 11 -28.16 -50.83 -5.42
N ILE A 12 -27.03 -50.95 -4.72
CA ILE A 12 -26.51 -49.87 -3.84
C ILE A 12 -25.04 -49.53 -4.13
N LEU A 13 -24.39 -50.24 -5.06
CA LEU A 13 -22.95 -50.06 -5.33
C LEU A 13 -22.61 -49.16 -6.54
N VAL A 14 -23.60 -48.57 -7.22
CA VAL A 14 -23.36 -47.62 -8.34
C VAL A 14 -23.64 -46.16 -7.94
N ALA A 15 -24.39 -45.91 -6.85
CA ALA A 15 -24.68 -44.56 -6.39
C ALA A 15 -23.57 -43.92 -5.54
N ILE A 16 -22.60 -44.70 -5.04
CA ILE A 16 -21.49 -44.18 -4.21
C ILE A 16 -20.28 -43.76 -5.07
N ALA A 17 -20.17 -44.25 -6.31
CA ALA A 17 -19.07 -43.88 -7.22
C ALA A 17 -19.27 -42.52 -7.92
N LEU A 18 -20.50 -41.98 -7.97
CA LEU A 18 -20.80 -40.66 -8.54
C LEU A 18 -20.89 -39.52 -7.50
N MET A 19 -20.91 -39.85 -6.20
CA MET A 19 -20.80 -38.86 -5.11
C MET A 19 -19.36 -38.61 -4.65
N GLY A 20 -18.40 -39.47 -5.05
CA GLY A 20 -16.97 -39.29 -4.76
C GLY A 20 -16.21 -38.42 -5.76
N ALA A 21 -16.83 -38.05 -6.89
CA ALA A 21 -16.20 -37.23 -7.95
C ALA A 21 -16.67 -35.77 -7.98
N LEU A 22 -17.57 -35.36 -7.06
CA LEU A 22 -18.11 -34.00 -6.97
C LEU A 22 -17.55 -33.16 -5.81
N VAL A 23 -16.48 -33.60 -5.14
CA VAL A 23 -15.86 -32.88 -4.01
C VAL A 23 -14.45 -32.35 -4.32
N LEU A 24 -13.93 -32.51 -5.55
CA LEU A 24 -12.57 -32.05 -5.91
C LEU A 24 -12.50 -30.86 -6.88
N CYS A 25 -13.60 -30.13 -7.06
CA CYS A 25 -13.57 -28.80 -7.66
C CYS A 25 -14.06 -27.73 -6.66
N ALA A 26 -13.64 -27.83 -5.41
CA ALA A 26 -13.38 -26.61 -4.67
C ALA A 26 -12.16 -26.00 -5.36
N GLY A 27 -12.39 -25.14 -6.36
CA GLY A 27 -11.32 -24.29 -6.86
C GLY A 27 -10.77 -23.57 -5.64
N ALA A 28 -9.56 -23.90 -5.23
CA ALA A 28 -8.85 -23.08 -4.27
C ALA A 28 -8.85 -21.68 -4.89
N SER A 29 -9.64 -20.76 -4.31
CA SER A 29 -9.40 -19.35 -4.51
C SER A 29 -7.97 -19.17 -4.05
N GLN A 30 -7.09 -18.97 -5.03
CA GLN A 30 -5.71 -18.64 -4.75
C GLN A 30 -5.79 -17.27 -4.11
N ALA A 31 -5.55 -17.21 -2.80
CA ALA A 31 -5.61 -15.95 -2.06
C ALA A 31 -4.81 -14.89 -2.81
N ALA A 32 -5.38 -13.69 -2.96
CA ALA A 32 -4.71 -12.55 -3.55
C ALA A 32 -3.26 -12.43 -3.06
N ASP A 33 -2.33 -12.22 -3.99
CA ASP A 33 -0.91 -12.06 -3.67
C ASP A 33 -0.73 -10.85 -2.73
N PRO A 34 -0.31 -11.07 -1.47
CA PRO A 34 -0.22 -9.99 -0.50
C PRO A 34 1.00 -9.08 -0.74
N LEU A 35 1.96 -9.51 -1.57
CA LEU A 35 3.26 -8.86 -1.78
C LEU A 35 3.59 -8.74 -3.29
N PRO A 36 2.76 -8.04 -4.08
CA PRO A 36 2.86 -8.06 -5.54
C PRO A 36 4.10 -7.33 -6.11
N SER A 37 4.72 -6.43 -5.35
CA SER A 37 5.99 -5.78 -5.74
C SER A 37 7.22 -6.60 -5.35
N TRP A 38 7.01 -7.78 -4.75
CA TRP A 38 8.06 -8.75 -4.47
C TRP A 38 8.09 -9.82 -5.56
N ASN A 39 9.27 -10.03 -6.15
CA ASN A 39 9.52 -11.14 -7.05
C ASN A 39 9.35 -12.48 -6.31
N ASP A 40 8.89 -13.49 -7.03
CA ASP A 40 8.77 -14.83 -6.46
C ASP A 40 10.14 -15.40 -6.12
N GLY A 41 10.40 -15.57 -4.83
CA GLY A 41 11.71 -15.94 -4.33
C GLY A 41 11.71 -16.34 -2.86
N PRO A 42 12.88 -16.75 -2.32
CA PRO A 42 13.02 -17.12 -0.92
C PRO A 42 12.57 -16.03 0.06
N ALA A 43 12.87 -14.75 -0.22
CA ALA A 43 12.50 -13.63 0.65
C ALA A 43 10.97 -13.44 0.76
N LYS A 44 10.26 -13.33 -0.37
CA LYS A 44 8.79 -13.24 -0.37
C LYS A 44 8.14 -14.42 0.36
N ARG A 45 8.62 -15.64 0.07
CA ARG A 45 8.11 -16.86 0.70
C ARG A 45 8.36 -16.91 2.20
N SER A 46 9.50 -16.41 2.68
CA SER A 46 9.80 -16.43 4.12
C SER A 46 8.89 -15.48 4.90
N ILE A 47 8.57 -14.31 4.35
CA ILE A 47 7.60 -13.36 4.94
C ILE A 47 6.21 -14.00 5.03
N ILE A 48 5.68 -14.51 3.92
CA ILE A 48 4.34 -15.11 3.86
C ILE A 48 4.26 -16.32 4.79
N ALA A 49 5.23 -17.24 4.71
CA ALA A 49 5.24 -18.44 5.53
C ALA A 49 5.33 -18.12 7.02
N PHE A 50 6.08 -17.09 7.42
CA PHE A 50 6.11 -16.67 8.83
C PHE A 50 4.74 -16.15 9.30
N VAL A 51 4.11 -15.27 8.52
CA VAL A 51 2.80 -14.69 8.87
C VAL A 51 1.73 -15.78 8.94
N GLU A 52 1.63 -16.65 7.94
CA GLU A 52 0.71 -17.79 7.96
C GLU A 52 0.93 -18.64 9.22
N LYS A 53 2.18 -19.02 9.47
CA LYS A 53 2.56 -19.86 10.62
C LYS A 53 2.14 -19.29 11.98
N VAL A 54 2.25 -17.97 12.19
CA VAL A 54 1.92 -17.36 13.50
C VAL A 54 0.47 -16.87 13.61
N THR A 55 -0.29 -16.89 12.52
CA THR A 55 -1.67 -16.41 12.51
C THR A 55 -2.71 -17.50 12.26
N GLU A 56 -2.33 -18.65 11.73
CA GLU A 56 -3.23 -19.78 11.46
C GLU A 56 -3.74 -20.41 12.75
N PRO A 57 -5.07 -20.41 13.01
CA PRO A 57 -5.63 -21.06 14.19
C PRO A 57 -5.29 -22.56 14.22
N GLY A 58 -4.70 -23.01 15.32
CA GLY A 58 -4.29 -24.41 15.48
C GLY A 58 -2.83 -24.71 15.09
N SER A 59 -2.12 -23.73 14.51
CA SER A 59 -0.66 -23.80 14.38
C SER A 59 -0.01 -23.93 15.77
N PRO A 60 1.02 -24.79 15.95
CA PRO A 60 1.78 -24.85 17.20
C PRO A 60 2.55 -23.55 17.50
N ASP A 61 2.73 -22.70 16.49
CA ASP A 61 3.40 -21.41 16.58
C ASP A 61 2.42 -20.23 16.55
N TYR A 62 1.11 -20.49 16.70
CA TYR A 62 0.09 -19.46 16.73
C TYR A 62 0.36 -18.42 17.83
N VAL A 63 0.35 -17.15 17.44
CA VAL A 63 0.51 -16.00 18.35
C VAL A 63 -0.82 -15.25 18.45
N PRO A 64 -1.35 -14.98 19.66
CA PRO A 64 -2.54 -14.15 19.84
C PRO A 64 -2.37 -12.74 19.28
N ILE A 65 -3.43 -12.17 18.70
CA ILE A 65 -3.42 -10.81 18.08
C ILE A 65 -2.73 -9.75 18.97
N PRO A 66 -2.97 -9.65 20.30
CA PRO A 66 -2.32 -8.63 21.12
C PRO A 66 -0.78 -8.73 21.22
N GLU A 67 -0.21 -9.88 20.87
CA GLU A 67 1.22 -10.21 20.96
C GLU A 67 1.94 -10.13 19.60
N ARG A 68 1.20 -9.94 18.50
CA ARG A 68 1.76 -9.82 17.15
C ARG A 68 2.39 -8.44 16.95
N ILE A 69 3.61 -8.25 17.45
CA ILE A 69 4.36 -7.00 17.33
C ILE A 69 5.45 -7.18 16.28
N ALA A 70 5.50 -6.25 15.31
CA ALA A 70 6.57 -6.14 14.32
C ALA A 70 7.24 -4.77 14.40
N THR A 71 8.56 -4.71 14.36
CA THR A 71 9.35 -3.46 14.44
C THR A 71 10.16 -3.23 13.17
N PHE A 72 10.18 -1.99 12.70
CA PHE A 72 10.87 -1.57 11.48
C PHE A 72 11.79 -0.41 11.79
N ASP A 73 13.04 -0.42 11.30
CA ASP A 73 13.72 0.86 11.09
C ASP A 73 13.01 1.67 9.99
N ASN A 74 13.30 2.97 9.90
CA ASN A 74 12.77 3.86 8.88
C ASN A 74 13.80 4.15 7.78
N ASP A 75 14.90 4.83 8.11
CA ASP A 75 15.95 5.21 7.16
C ASP A 75 16.61 3.96 6.56
N GLY A 76 16.59 3.81 5.23
CA GLY A 76 17.14 2.65 4.52
C GLY A 76 16.31 1.36 4.64
N THR A 77 15.25 1.34 5.44
CA THR A 77 14.36 0.17 5.60
C THR A 77 12.96 0.42 5.05
N LEU A 78 12.36 1.57 5.32
CA LEU A 78 11.05 1.97 4.78
C LEU A 78 11.15 3.03 3.67
N TRP A 79 12.23 3.82 3.67
CA TRP A 79 12.48 4.84 2.64
C TRP A 79 13.97 5.07 2.36
N CYS A 80 14.25 5.81 1.29
CA CYS A 80 15.60 6.17 0.88
C CYS A 80 16.31 7.07 1.92
N GLU A 81 17.49 6.63 2.36
CA GLU A 81 18.37 7.40 3.27
C GLU A 81 19.61 8.00 2.57
N GLN A 82 19.73 7.82 1.25
CA GLN A 82 20.87 8.30 0.48
C GLN A 82 20.53 9.61 -0.25
N PRO A 83 21.51 10.51 -0.47
CA PRO A 83 22.93 10.42 -0.07
C PRO A 83 23.20 10.72 1.42
N VAL A 84 22.20 11.22 2.15
CA VAL A 84 22.20 11.40 3.60
C VAL A 84 20.77 11.23 4.14
N PRO A 85 20.60 10.85 5.42
CA PRO A 85 19.26 10.66 6.01
C PRO A 85 18.36 11.88 5.84
N VAL A 86 17.06 11.66 5.65
CA VAL A 86 16.10 12.74 5.32
C VAL A 86 16.05 13.82 6.41
N GLN A 87 16.14 13.42 7.68
CA GLN A 87 16.13 14.36 8.79
C GLN A 87 17.35 15.30 8.77
N LEU A 88 18.48 14.88 8.19
CA LEU A 88 19.61 15.79 8.00
C LEU A 88 19.22 16.91 7.03
N TYR A 89 18.58 16.62 5.89
CA TYR A 89 18.06 17.68 5.00
C TYR A 89 17.13 18.65 5.72
N PHE A 90 16.22 18.13 6.55
CA PHE A 90 15.38 18.98 7.39
C PHE A 90 16.20 19.90 8.29
N ALA A 91 17.19 19.35 9.00
CA ALA A 91 18.05 20.12 9.88
C ALA A 91 18.84 21.21 9.11
N LEU A 92 19.29 20.92 7.89
CA LEU A 92 19.97 21.90 7.02
C LEU A 92 19.09 23.10 6.68
N ASP A 93 17.86 22.84 6.26
CA ASP A 93 16.92 23.90 5.91
C ASP A 93 16.49 24.69 7.16
N ARG A 94 16.42 24.02 8.32
CA ARG A 94 16.22 24.67 9.61
C ARG A 94 17.39 25.58 9.99
N VAL A 95 18.64 25.17 9.79
CA VAL A 95 19.82 26.03 10.02
C VAL A 95 19.70 27.29 9.17
N LYS A 96 19.38 27.18 7.88
CA LYS A 96 19.21 28.35 7.00
C LYS A 96 18.08 29.26 7.46
N SER A 97 16.95 28.69 7.87
CA SER A 97 15.79 29.44 8.35
C SER A 97 16.06 30.18 9.66
N LEU A 98 16.87 29.60 10.54
CA LEU A 98 17.23 30.18 11.84
C LEU A 98 18.46 31.10 11.78
N ALA A 99 19.31 30.99 10.75
CA ALA A 99 20.55 31.77 10.63
C ALA A 99 20.41 33.29 10.81
N PRO A 100 19.32 33.97 10.37
CA PRO A 100 19.14 35.40 10.66
C PRO A 100 19.08 35.75 12.15
N GLN A 101 18.75 34.78 13.01
CA GLN A 101 18.69 34.90 14.47
C GLN A 101 20.00 34.47 15.16
N HIS A 102 20.94 33.89 14.39
CA HIS A 102 22.20 33.34 14.87
C HIS A 102 23.40 33.84 14.05
N PRO A 103 23.79 35.13 14.17
CA PRO A 103 24.92 35.69 13.41
C PRO A 103 26.23 34.94 13.62
N GLU A 104 26.43 34.32 14.79
CA GLU A 104 27.59 33.51 15.14
C GLU A 104 27.78 32.27 14.25
N TRP A 105 26.70 31.74 13.66
CA TRP A 105 26.75 30.58 12.76
C TRP A 105 27.49 30.84 11.46
N ASN A 106 27.73 32.11 11.09
CA ASN A 106 28.55 32.43 9.91
C ASN A 106 30.03 32.04 10.07
N THR A 107 30.49 31.87 11.31
CA THR A 107 31.88 31.55 11.65
C THR A 107 32.04 30.31 12.52
N MET A 108 30.96 29.82 13.14
CA MET A 108 30.97 28.65 14.02
C MET A 108 30.72 27.37 13.23
N GLU A 109 31.63 26.40 13.31
CA GLU A 109 31.41 25.06 12.77
C GLU A 109 30.53 24.22 13.71
N PRO A 110 29.70 23.28 13.19
CA PRO A 110 29.54 22.93 11.77
C PRO A 110 28.63 23.86 10.96
N PHE A 111 27.96 24.83 11.59
CA PHE A 111 26.95 25.69 10.95
C PHE A 111 27.51 26.54 9.80
N ALA A 112 28.73 27.05 9.92
CA ALA A 112 29.36 27.87 8.88
C ALA A 112 29.55 27.09 7.58
N SER A 113 30.01 25.83 7.66
CA SER A 113 30.11 24.94 6.50
C SER A 113 28.73 24.57 5.94
N LEU A 114 27.73 24.34 6.80
CA LEU A 114 26.36 24.05 6.36
C LEU A 114 25.73 25.20 5.59
N LEU A 115 25.90 26.44 6.06
CA LEU A 115 25.38 27.63 5.39
C LEU A 115 26.04 27.88 4.03
N LYS A 116 27.27 27.40 3.83
CA LYS A 116 27.98 27.44 2.54
C LYS A 116 27.66 26.26 1.62
N GLY A 117 26.83 25.30 2.08
CA GLY A 117 26.53 24.07 1.35
C GLY A 117 27.66 23.03 1.35
N ASP A 118 28.68 23.21 2.19
CA ASP A 118 29.80 22.26 2.33
C ASP A 118 29.44 21.16 3.35
N MET A 119 28.59 20.23 2.90
CA MET A 119 28.19 19.07 3.68
C MET A 119 29.36 18.18 4.09
N ARG A 120 30.44 18.16 3.31
CA ARG A 120 31.59 17.31 3.60
C ARG A 120 32.32 17.82 4.83
N THR A 121 32.58 19.13 4.88
CA THR A 121 33.29 19.77 6.00
C THR A 121 32.41 19.85 7.24
N ALA A 122 31.12 20.19 7.09
CA ALA A 122 30.19 20.23 8.21
C ALA A 122 30.06 18.88 8.94
N MET A 123 30.05 17.78 8.19
CA MET A 123 29.92 16.43 8.74
C MET A 123 31.27 15.80 9.12
N ALA A 124 32.39 16.52 9.01
CA ALA A 124 33.72 16.00 9.36
C ALA A 124 33.85 15.66 10.86
N GLY A 125 33.05 16.30 11.72
CA GLY A 125 32.98 16.01 13.15
C GLY A 125 32.19 14.74 13.52
N GLY A 126 31.66 14.00 12.53
CA GLY A 126 30.88 12.78 12.75
C GLY A 126 29.63 13.01 13.60
N ASP A 127 29.31 12.04 14.46
CA ASP A 127 28.10 12.05 15.31
C ASP A 127 27.98 13.30 16.18
N ARG A 128 29.11 13.87 16.65
CA ARG A 128 29.10 15.10 17.45
C ARG A 128 28.56 16.29 16.67
N ALA A 129 29.01 16.48 15.43
CA ALA A 129 28.54 17.56 14.58
C ALA A 129 27.05 17.39 14.26
N LEU A 130 26.60 16.15 14.04
CA LEU A 130 25.19 15.83 13.84
C LEU A 130 24.37 16.20 15.08
N VAL A 131 24.80 15.80 16.28
CA VAL A 131 24.13 16.15 17.53
C VAL A 131 24.06 17.68 17.72
N GLU A 132 25.16 18.41 17.54
CA GLU A 132 25.17 19.88 17.69
C GLU A 132 24.16 20.57 16.76
N VAL A 133 24.09 20.16 15.49
CA VAL A 133 23.12 20.68 14.51
C VAL A 133 21.69 20.32 14.91
N MET A 134 21.45 19.08 15.30
CA MET A 134 20.13 18.60 15.71
C MET A 134 19.63 19.36 16.94
N MET A 135 20.44 19.51 17.97
CA MET A 135 20.10 20.25 19.18
C MET A 135 19.74 21.71 18.88
N ALA A 136 20.54 22.38 18.06
CA ALA A 136 20.33 23.79 17.71
C ALA A 136 19.07 24.02 16.85
N THR A 137 18.68 23.05 16.04
CA THR A 137 17.56 23.19 15.08
C THR A 137 16.21 22.69 15.61
N HIS A 138 16.23 21.85 16.65
CA HIS A 138 15.06 21.13 17.15
C HIS A 138 14.56 21.60 18.53
N ALA A 139 15.39 22.30 19.32
CA ALA A 139 15.04 22.75 20.67
C ALA A 139 14.48 24.19 20.73
N GLY A 140 13.92 24.57 21.89
CA GLY A 140 13.47 25.93 22.21
C GLY A 140 12.01 26.25 21.85
N ASN A 141 11.44 25.52 20.89
CA ASN A 141 10.01 25.57 20.54
C ASN A 141 9.17 24.60 21.40
N THR A 142 7.85 24.70 21.26
CA THR A 142 6.93 23.69 21.76
C THR A 142 6.85 22.49 20.81
N VAL A 143 6.41 21.35 21.34
CA VAL A 143 6.16 20.14 20.53
C VAL A 143 5.20 20.42 19.37
N ALA A 144 4.13 21.20 19.61
CA ALA A 144 3.14 21.54 18.60
C ALA A 144 3.70 22.47 17.50
N GLU A 145 4.52 23.45 17.87
CA GLU A 145 5.22 24.31 16.89
C GLU A 145 6.20 23.48 16.04
N PHE A 146 6.95 22.58 16.66
CA PHE A 146 7.86 21.71 15.92
C PHE A 146 7.11 20.76 14.97
N GLU A 147 6.01 20.17 15.42
CA GLU A 147 5.14 19.35 14.58
C GLU A 147 4.69 20.10 13.33
N GLN A 148 4.25 21.36 13.47
CA GLN A 148 3.84 22.17 12.34
C GLN A 148 5.02 22.47 11.39
N ILE A 149 6.18 22.82 11.93
CA ILE A 149 7.41 23.05 11.14
C ILE A 149 7.76 21.81 10.30
N VAL A 150 7.67 20.62 10.90
CA VAL A 150 7.92 19.36 10.18
C VAL A 150 6.86 19.11 9.11
N LYS A 151 5.57 19.30 9.41
CA LYS A 151 4.48 19.16 8.45
C LYS A 151 4.64 20.07 7.24
N ASP A 152 4.98 21.33 7.47
CA ASP A 152 5.18 22.31 6.40
C ASP A 152 6.38 21.95 5.52
N TRP A 153 7.49 21.52 6.14
CA TRP A 153 8.68 21.11 5.40
C TRP A 153 8.42 19.82 4.60
N ILE A 154 7.92 18.76 5.23
CA ILE A 154 7.79 17.45 4.61
C ILE A 154 6.76 17.44 3.46
N ALA A 155 5.77 18.35 3.49
CA ALA A 155 4.78 18.48 2.43
C ALA A 155 5.37 18.97 1.09
N THR A 156 6.54 19.62 1.11
CA THR A 156 7.13 20.24 -0.08
C THR A 156 8.59 19.86 -0.35
N ALA A 157 9.27 19.30 0.65
CA ALA A 157 10.67 18.94 0.57
C ALA A 157 10.90 17.79 -0.41
N LYS A 158 11.89 17.98 -1.29
CA LYS A 158 12.18 17.07 -2.40
C LYS A 158 13.59 16.50 -2.29
N HIS A 159 13.70 15.24 -2.65
CA HIS A 159 14.99 14.58 -2.75
C HIS A 159 15.80 15.16 -3.94
N PRO A 160 17.06 15.57 -3.74
CA PRO A 160 17.78 16.42 -4.69
C PRO A 160 18.11 15.74 -6.02
N LYS A 161 18.29 14.41 -6.04
CA LYS A 161 18.62 13.66 -7.26
C LYS A 161 17.38 13.33 -8.09
N THR A 162 16.26 13.01 -7.44
CA THR A 162 15.05 12.48 -8.12
C THR A 162 13.99 13.56 -8.34
N GLY A 163 14.02 14.65 -7.57
CA GLY A 163 13.00 15.71 -7.63
C GLY A 163 11.64 15.31 -7.05
N GLN A 164 11.52 14.10 -6.51
CA GLN A 164 10.31 13.59 -5.85
C GLN A 164 10.24 14.08 -4.41
N LEU A 165 9.03 14.13 -3.83
CA LEU A 165 8.88 14.39 -2.41
C LEU A 165 9.59 13.29 -1.61
N PHE A 166 10.17 13.63 -0.46
CA PHE A 166 10.77 12.60 0.40
C PHE A 166 9.77 11.52 0.82
N THR A 167 8.50 11.89 0.99
CA THR A 167 7.39 10.95 1.30
C THR A 167 6.98 10.06 0.13
N ASP A 168 7.48 10.33 -1.08
CA ASP A 168 7.33 9.45 -2.25
C ASP A 168 8.59 8.59 -2.48
N MET A 169 9.70 8.89 -1.80
CA MET A 169 10.93 8.09 -1.81
C MET A 169 10.86 6.88 -0.85
N VAL A 170 9.66 6.34 -0.64
CA VAL A 170 9.37 5.17 0.20
C VAL A 170 9.44 3.89 -0.61
N TYR A 171 9.74 2.76 0.02
CA TYR A 171 9.84 1.48 -0.67
C TYR A 171 8.47 0.81 -0.79
N GLN A 172 7.94 0.74 -2.02
CA GLN A 172 6.64 0.12 -2.33
C GLN A 172 6.52 -1.31 -1.76
N PRO A 173 7.52 -2.19 -1.90
CA PRO A 173 7.46 -3.54 -1.33
C PRO A 173 7.30 -3.56 0.20
N MET A 174 7.86 -2.56 0.89
CA MET A 174 7.76 -2.47 2.36
C MET A 174 6.42 -1.88 2.82
N LEU A 175 5.80 -1.01 2.02
CA LEU A 175 4.40 -0.60 2.24
C LEU A 175 3.44 -1.81 2.16
N GLU A 176 3.70 -2.74 1.25
CA GLU A 176 2.95 -3.99 1.12
C GLU A 176 3.14 -4.91 2.34
N VAL A 177 4.38 -5.07 2.84
CA VAL A 177 4.64 -5.81 4.08
C VAL A 177 3.90 -5.20 5.27
N LEU A 178 3.96 -3.88 5.43
CA LEU A 178 3.23 -3.17 6.49
C LEU A 178 1.72 -3.41 6.41
N SER A 179 1.14 -3.32 5.19
CA SER A 179 -0.27 -3.59 4.96
C SER A 179 -0.63 -5.05 5.28
N TYR A 180 0.15 -6.00 4.76
CA TYR A 180 -0.07 -7.44 4.96
C TYR A 180 -0.01 -7.84 6.43
N LEU A 181 0.97 -7.32 7.19
CA LEU A 181 1.08 -7.58 8.62
C LEU A 181 -0.15 -7.03 9.38
N ARG A 182 -0.58 -5.80 9.11
CA ARG A 182 -1.77 -5.22 9.76
C ARG A 182 -3.05 -5.99 9.44
N SER A 183 -3.24 -6.40 8.19
CA SER A 183 -4.37 -7.24 7.79
C SER A 183 -4.39 -8.60 8.50
N ASN A 184 -3.23 -9.06 8.98
CA ASN A 184 -3.07 -10.28 9.78
C ASN A 184 -2.97 -10.00 11.30
N GLY A 185 -3.42 -8.82 11.75
CA GLY A 185 -3.56 -8.48 13.16
C GLY A 185 -2.25 -8.11 13.87
N PHE A 186 -1.18 -7.80 13.13
CA PHE A 186 0.03 -7.24 13.73
C PHE A 186 -0.13 -5.76 14.06
N LYS A 187 0.57 -5.32 15.10
CA LYS A 187 0.91 -3.91 15.33
C LYS A 187 2.29 -3.65 14.76
N THR A 188 2.39 -2.68 13.85
CA THR A 188 3.62 -2.31 13.15
C THR A 188 4.22 -1.06 13.78
N PHE A 189 5.39 -1.18 14.40
CA PHE A 189 6.11 -0.08 15.04
C PHE A 189 7.31 0.38 14.21
N ILE A 190 7.61 1.68 14.25
CA ILE A 190 8.91 2.20 13.85
C ILE A 190 9.83 2.23 15.08
N VAL A 191 11.09 1.81 14.92
CA VAL A 191 12.17 1.86 15.91
C VAL A 191 13.44 2.35 15.20
N SER A 192 13.75 3.64 15.34
CA SER A 192 14.70 4.32 14.46
C SER A 192 15.61 5.30 15.18
N GLY A 193 16.86 5.38 14.74
CA GLY A 193 17.80 6.41 15.22
C GLY A 193 17.35 7.84 14.89
N GLY A 194 16.42 8.00 13.93
CA GLY A 194 15.78 9.27 13.60
C GLY A 194 14.93 9.83 14.75
N GLY A 195 14.70 11.15 14.73
CA GLY A 195 13.95 11.85 15.75
C GLY A 195 12.47 11.43 15.79
N ILE A 196 11.99 11.00 16.96
CA ILE A 196 10.61 10.56 17.17
C ILE A 196 9.59 11.64 16.79
N GLU A 197 9.84 12.90 17.14
CA GLU A 197 8.97 14.04 16.83
C GLU A 197 9.14 14.54 15.39
N PHE A 198 10.15 14.07 14.66
CA PHE A 198 10.25 14.29 13.21
C PHE A 198 9.41 13.29 12.42
N MET A 199 9.30 12.03 12.85
CA MET A 199 8.52 11.00 12.13
C MET A 199 7.02 11.02 12.45
N ARG A 200 6.65 11.25 13.72
CA ARG A 200 5.26 11.30 14.19
C ARG A 200 4.31 12.16 13.36
N PRO A 201 4.72 13.35 12.86
CA PRO A 201 3.81 14.20 12.15
C PRO A 201 3.30 13.61 10.85
N TRP A 202 3.99 12.63 10.23
CA TRP A 202 3.72 12.17 8.86
C TRP A 202 3.63 10.66 8.63
N ALA A 203 4.23 9.84 9.50
CA ALA A 203 4.27 8.39 9.29
C ALA A 203 2.89 7.72 9.18
N MET A 204 1.83 8.29 9.77
CA MET A 204 0.48 7.72 9.69
C MET A 204 -0.06 7.71 8.26
N TRP A 205 0.04 8.80 7.50
CA TRP A 205 -0.50 8.83 6.14
C TRP A 205 0.43 8.16 5.12
N VAL A 206 1.73 8.07 5.41
CA VAL A 206 2.69 7.41 4.51
C VAL A 206 2.73 5.90 4.72
N TYR A 207 2.81 5.45 5.98
CA TYR A 207 3.06 4.06 6.34
C TYR A 207 1.85 3.36 6.99
N GLY A 208 0.83 4.12 7.40
CA GLY A 208 -0.26 3.59 8.25
C GLY A 208 0.17 3.31 9.69
N ILE A 209 1.21 3.99 10.18
CA ILE A 209 1.76 3.81 11.54
C ILE A 209 1.43 5.05 12.39
N PRO A 210 0.58 4.93 13.42
CA PRO A 210 0.15 6.07 14.22
C PRO A 210 1.25 6.56 15.19
N PRO A 211 1.16 7.81 15.71
CA PRO A 211 2.23 8.42 16.51
C PRO A 211 2.68 7.64 17.76
N GLU A 212 1.77 6.88 18.37
CA GLU A 212 2.04 6.02 19.54
C GLU A 212 2.78 4.72 19.19
N GLN A 213 2.90 4.38 17.90
CA GLN A 213 3.65 3.24 17.39
C GLN A 213 5.01 3.65 16.79
N ILE A 214 5.49 4.84 17.13
CA ILE A 214 6.79 5.36 16.68
C ILE A 214 7.69 5.50 17.89
N VAL A 215 8.80 4.78 17.85
CA VAL A 215 9.92 4.85 18.78
C VAL A 215 11.10 5.45 18.00
N GLY A 216 11.79 6.38 18.64
CA GLY A 216 12.97 6.98 18.03
C GLY A 216 13.72 7.89 18.99
N SER A 217 14.82 8.45 18.50
CA SER A 217 15.65 9.39 19.27
C SER A 217 14.85 10.61 19.72
N SER A 218 15.14 11.10 20.92
CA SER A 218 14.36 12.18 21.55
C SER A 218 15.22 13.13 22.37
N ILE A 219 14.73 14.35 22.51
CA ILE A 219 15.21 15.36 23.48
C ILE A 219 14.22 15.46 24.64
N LYS A 220 14.68 15.98 25.78
CA LYS A 220 13.81 16.15 26.94
C LYS A 220 12.73 17.18 26.64
N THR A 221 11.55 16.97 27.22
CA THR A 221 10.46 17.95 27.20
C THR A 221 10.12 18.40 28.62
N ARG A 222 9.65 19.64 28.74
CA ARG A 222 9.20 20.23 30.00
C ARG A 222 7.79 20.79 29.86
N PHE A 223 6.94 20.48 30.84
CA PHE A 223 5.64 21.10 30.96
C PHE A 223 5.76 22.55 31.42
N GLU A 224 5.11 23.46 30.71
CA GLU A 224 5.05 24.88 31.03
C GLU A 224 3.66 25.45 30.72
N MET A 225 3.34 26.59 31.35
CA MET A 225 2.18 27.41 30.97
C MET A 225 2.68 28.60 30.15
N ARG A 226 2.28 28.70 28.87
CA ARG A 226 2.55 29.87 28.00
C ARG A 226 1.24 30.54 27.65
N ASP A 227 1.10 31.82 28.00
CA ASP A 227 -0.14 32.60 27.80
C ASP A 227 -1.41 31.90 28.32
N GLY A 228 -1.29 31.25 29.49
CA GLY A 228 -2.38 30.50 30.12
C GLY A 228 -2.70 29.15 29.49
N LYS A 229 -1.93 28.68 28.49
CA LYS A 229 -2.11 27.37 27.86
C LYS A 229 -1.03 26.36 28.30
N PRO A 230 -1.40 25.11 28.61
CA PRO A 230 -0.45 24.05 28.90
C PRO A 230 0.29 23.63 27.63
N VAL A 231 1.61 23.62 27.67
CA VAL A 231 2.47 23.21 26.54
C VAL A 231 3.61 22.31 27.00
N LEU A 232 4.14 21.52 26.07
CA LEU A 232 5.42 20.84 26.24
C LEU A 232 6.48 21.59 25.44
N VAL A 233 7.51 22.05 26.13
CA VAL A 233 8.67 22.76 25.56
C VAL A 233 9.80 21.78 25.34
N ARG A 234 10.44 21.85 24.18
CA ARG A 234 11.56 21.01 23.79
C ARG A 234 12.87 21.60 24.33
N LEU A 235 13.54 20.86 25.20
CA LEU A 235 14.78 21.31 25.86
C LEU A 235 16.00 20.96 25.00
N PRO A 236 17.07 21.78 25.05
CA PRO A 236 18.34 21.47 24.40
C PRO A 236 19.13 20.42 25.20
N GLU A 237 18.50 19.28 25.52
CA GLU A 237 19.09 18.15 26.22
C GLU A 237 18.62 16.82 25.61
N VAL A 238 19.54 15.91 25.29
CA VAL A 238 19.21 14.57 24.80
C VAL A 238 18.48 13.78 25.87
N ASN A 239 17.40 13.11 25.50
CA ASN A 239 16.67 12.20 26.36
C ASN A 239 17.03 10.74 26.07
N PHE A 240 17.02 10.35 24.80
CA PHE A 240 17.29 8.98 24.37
C PHE A 240 17.80 8.95 22.93
N ASN A 241 18.73 8.03 22.62
CA ASN A 241 19.24 7.78 21.28
C ASN A 241 18.84 6.35 20.87
N ASP A 242 17.89 6.19 19.96
CA ASP A 242 17.27 4.89 19.64
C ASP A 242 18.03 4.18 18.50
N ASP A 243 19.31 3.88 18.72
CA ASP A 243 20.17 3.22 17.74
C ASP A 243 21.02 2.09 18.35
N LYS A 244 21.39 1.08 17.55
CA LYS A 244 22.20 -0.08 17.97
C LYS A 244 21.59 -0.77 19.20
N SER A 245 22.39 -0.95 20.26
CA SER A 245 21.99 -1.59 21.52
C SER A 245 20.86 -0.85 22.26
N ASP A 246 20.61 0.41 21.94
CA ASP A 246 19.51 1.16 22.54
C ASP A 246 18.16 0.88 21.86
N LYS A 247 18.12 0.36 20.62
CA LYS A 247 16.84 -0.05 19.99
C LYS A 247 16.04 -1.07 20.83
N PRO A 248 16.65 -2.17 21.34
CA PRO A 248 15.97 -3.05 22.30
C PRO A 248 15.49 -2.36 23.58
N VAL A 249 16.22 -1.33 24.05
CA VAL A 249 15.83 -0.54 25.24
C VAL A 249 14.62 0.33 24.91
N GLY A 250 14.60 0.99 23.75
CA GLY A 250 13.47 1.76 23.25
C GLY A 250 12.21 0.89 23.10
N ILE A 251 12.36 -0.30 22.51
CA ILE A 251 11.31 -1.32 22.43
C ILE A 251 10.76 -1.66 23.82
N ASN A 252 11.63 -1.95 24.79
CA ASN A 252 11.20 -2.27 26.15
C ASN A 252 10.47 -1.11 26.83
N GLN A 253 10.96 0.12 26.68
CA GLN A 253 10.39 1.30 27.34
C GLN A 253 9.05 1.74 26.74
N HIS A 254 8.91 1.69 25.41
CA HIS A 254 7.75 2.23 24.70
C HIS A 254 6.68 1.16 24.41
N ILE A 255 7.10 -0.06 24.09
CA ILE A 255 6.19 -1.14 23.68
C ILE A 255 5.91 -2.09 24.85
N GLY A 256 6.91 -2.34 25.69
CA GLY A 256 6.81 -3.26 26.83
C GLY A 256 6.65 -4.72 26.43
N ARG A 257 6.92 -5.06 25.16
CA ARG A 257 6.83 -6.41 24.60
C ARG A 257 7.95 -6.64 23.59
N ARG A 258 8.53 -7.84 23.63
CA ARG A 258 9.48 -8.27 22.61
C ARG A 258 8.75 -8.50 21.28
N PRO A 259 9.23 -7.95 20.15
CA PRO A 259 8.66 -8.21 18.84
C PRO A 259 8.76 -9.69 18.46
N ILE A 260 7.91 -10.12 17.53
CA ILE A 260 8.04 -11.42 16.88
C ILE A 260 8.61 -11.32 15.47
N ALA A 261 8.66 -10.11 14.90
CA ALA A 261 9.31 -9.80 13.64
C ALA A 261 10.07 -8.47 13.71
N ALA A 262 11.25 -8.39 13.10
CA ALA A 262 12.06 -7.19 13.01
C ALA A 262 12.65 -7.00 11.62
N PHE A 263 12.66 -5.75 11.15
CA PHE A 263 13.09 -5.36 9.82
C PHE A 263 14.07 -4.18 9.94
N GLY A 264 15.24 -4.31 9.30
CA GLY A 264 16.28 -3.27 9.30
C GLY A 264 17.09 -3.29 8.00
N ASN A 265 18.19 -2.52 7.95
CA ASN A 265 19.09 -2.51 6.80
C ASN A 265 20.57 -2.31 7.16
N SER A 266 20.90 -2.05 8.44
CA SER A 266 22.25 -1.60 8.81
C SER A 266 22.78 -2.26 10.09
N ARG A 267 24.05 -1.97 10.42
CA ARG A 267 24.63 -2.35 11.73
C ARG A 267 23.87 -1.77 12.92
N GLY A 268 23.14 -0.66 12.74
CA GLY A 268 22.29 -0.06 13.77
C GLY A 268 21.10 -0.95 14.18
N ASP A 269 20.74 -1.93 13.35
CA ASP A 269 19.58 -2.80 13.57
C ASP A 269 19.92 -4.15 14.20
N GLN A 270 21.20 -4.50 14.24
CA GLN A 270 21.63 -5.85 14.63
C GLN A 270 21.06 -6.25 15.98
N GLU A 271 21.19 -5.41 17.01
CA GLU A 271 20.71 -5.73 18.34
C GLU A 271 19.17 -5.80 18.42
N MET A 272 18.44 -5.04 17.58
CA MET A 272 16.97 -5.16 17.45
C MET A 272 16.57 -6.52 16.85
N LEU A 273 17.29 -6.96 15.82
CA LEU A 273 17.09 -8.26 15.17
C LEU A 273 17.43 -9.41 16.14
N GLU A 274 18.59 -9.36 16.80
CA GLU A 274 19.01 -10.33 17.82
C GLU A 274 18.03 -10.38 19.01
N TYR A 275 17.56 -9.21 19.47
CA TYR A 275 16.55 -9.15 20.52
C TYR A 275 15.23 -9.77 20.08
N THR A 276 14.82 -9.63 18.83
CA THR A 276 13.61 -10.29 18.32
C THR A 276 13.83 -11.82 18.27
N GLN A 277 14.94 -12.26 17.68
CA GLN A 277 15.27 -13.67 17.48
C GLN A 277 15.42 -14.44 18.79
N GLY A 278 15.97 -13.81 19.84
CA GLY A 278 16.16 -14.43 21.15
C GLY A 278 14.86 -14.74 21.93
N GLY A 279 13.68 -14.42 21.37
CA GLY A 279 12.39 -14.79 21.94
C GLY A 279 11.99 -16.25 21.70
N SER A 280 10.98 -16.75 22.43
CA SER A 280 10.45 -18.11 22.27
C SER A 280 9.40 -18.24 21.17
N GLY A 281 9.41 -19.35 20.43
CA GLY A 281 8.48 -19.61 19.32
C GLY A 281 8.99 -19.04 18.00
N ALA A 282 8.19 -19.07 16.94
CA ALA A 282 8.59 -18.54 15.63
C ALA A 282 8.98 -17.05 15.69
N ARG A 283 10.13 -16.71 15.10
CA ARG A 283 10.65 -15.34 14.97
C ARG A 283 11.07 -15.07 13.53
N PHE A 284 11.09 -13.79 13.16
CA PHE A 284 11.39 -13.36 11.81
C PHE A 284 12.27 -12.12 11.78
N GLU A 285 13.45 -12.26 11.19
CA GLU A 285 14.43 -11.19 11.03
C GLU A 285 14.66 -10.94 9.55
N LEU A 286 14.64 -9.67 9.14
CA LEU A 286 14.86 -9.27 7.75
C LEU A 286 15.79 -8.06 7.64
N LEU A 287 16.77 -8.15 6.73
CA LEU A 287 17.68 -7.08 6.37
C LEU A 287 17.53 -6.69 4.89
N VAL A 288 17.37 -5.39 4.61
CA VAL A 288 17.36 -4.85 3.25
C VAL A 288 18.80 -4.61 2.79
N LEU A 289 19.18 -5.28 1.70
CA LEU A 289 20.45 -5.08 1.01
C LEU A 289 20.25 -4.12 -0.17
N HIS A 290 20.88 -2.96 -0.09
CA HIS A 290 20.85 -1.92 -1.11
C HIS A 290 21.89 -2.22 -2.20
N ASP A 291 21.50 -2.99 -3.21
CA ASP A 291 22.38 -3.46 -4.30
C ASP A 291 21.92 -3.01 -5.70
N ASP A 292 21.04 -2.01 -5.79
CA ASP A 292 20.43 -1.55 -7.03
C ASP A 292 20.78 -0.10 -7.39
N THR A 293 21.91 0.09 -8.04
CA THR A 293 22.34 1.40 -8.57
C THR A 293 21.45 1.95 -9.68
N ALA A 294 20.61 1.13 -10.32
CA ALA A 294 19.81 1.56 -11.47
C ALA A 294 18.50 2.21 -11.01
N ARG A 295 17.85 1.62 -10.01
CA ARG A 295 16.57 2.11 -9.46
C ARG A 295 16.75 2.92 -8.18
N GLU A 296 17.79 2.63 -7.39
CA GLU A 296 18.09 3.30 -6.12
C GLU A 296 19.59 3.63 -6.02
N TYR A 297 20.25 3.16 -4.98
CA TYR A 297 21.66 3.23 -4.68
C TYR A 297 22.18 1.81 -4.40
N ALA A 298 23.50 1.64 -4.52
CA ALA A 298 24.18 0.42 -4.15
C ALA A 298 25.24 0.76 -3.09
N TYR A 299 25.05 0.30 -1.86
CA TYR A 299 25.89 0.65 -0.71
C TYR A 299 25.79 -0.36 0.43
N GLY A 300 26.72 -0.25 1.38
CA GLY A 300 26.83 -1.14 2.54
C GLY A 300 27.80 -2.28 2.23
N PRO A 301 29.01 -2.31 2.82
CA PRO A 301 30.16 -3.04 2.27
C PRO A 301 30.04 -4.57 2.19
N ALA A 302 28.93 -5.14 2.64
CA ALA A 302 28.52 -6.49 2.26
C ALA A 302 28.60 -6.70 0.75
N LEU A 303 29.11 -7.87 0.34
CA LEU A 303 29.29 -8.27 -1.06
C LEU A 303 30.18 -7.32 -1.89
N GLY A 304 31.04 -6.54 -1.24
CA GLY A 304 31.98 -5.64 -1.90
C GLY A 304 31.36 -4.33 -2.41
N LEU A 305 30.16 -3.96 -1.93
CA LEU A 305 29.55 -2.68 -2.24
C LEU A 305 30.29 -1.51 -1.55
N PRO A 306 30.08 -0.26 -1.99
CA PRO A 306 30.72 0.91 -1.37
C PRO A 306 30.31 1.13 0.09
N GLU A 307 31.26 1.56 0.92
CA GLU A 307 31.00 1.96 2.30
C GLU A 307 30.32 3.34 2.37
N PRO A 308 29.12 3.44 2.96
CA PRO A 308 28.47 4.73 3.18
C PRO A 308 29.03 5.41 4.45
N LYS A 309 28.77 6.71 4.62
CA LYS A 309 29.16 7.43 5.84
C LYS A 309 28.29 7.07 7.06
N LEU A 310 27.02 6.72 6.82
CA LEU A 310 26.01 6.35 7.81
C LEU A 310 25.20 5.18 7.25
N GLY A 311 24.59 4.36 8.11
CA GLY A 311 23.70 3.27 7.68
C GLY A 311 24.41 2.08 7.01
N ALA A 312 25.69 1.82 7.32
CA ALA A 312 26.43 0.74 6.68
C ALA A 312 25.84 -0.65 7.03
N PHE A 313 25.61 -1.47 6.00
CA PHE A 313 25.41 -2.92 6.10
C PHE A 313 26.76 -3.64 5.90
N PRO A 314 27.50 -4.00 6.97
CA PRO A 314 28.83 -4.58 6.83
C PRO A 314 28.80 -6.05 6.45
N GLN A 315 29.89 -6.55 5.86
CA GLN A 315 30.07 -7.97 5.55
C GLN A 315 29.88 -8.87 6.79
N ALA A 316 30.35 -8.43 7.96
CA ALA A 316 30.18 -9.18 9.20
C ALA A 316 28.70 -9.39 9.59
N LEU A 317 27.84 -8.38 9.36
CA LEU A 317 26.40 -8.51 9.59
C LEU A 317 25.75 -9.42 8.55
N TYR A 318 26.20 -9.35 7.29
CA TYR A 318 25.74 -10.24 6.22
C TYR A 318 26.04 -11.70 6.56
N ASP A 319 27.28 -11.97 7.01
CA ASP A 319 27.72 -13.31 7.40
C ASP A 319 26.95 -13.83 8.63
N GLN A 320 26.68 -12.94 9.60
CA GLN A 320 25.86 -13.27 10.77
C GLN A 320 24.42 -13.59 10.37
N ALA A 321 23.80 -12.76 9.52
CA ALA A 321 22.45 -12.98 9.01
C ALA A 321 22.34 -14.34 8.29
N LYS A 322 23.34 -14.70 7.47
CA LYS A 322 23.41 -16.03 6.83
C LYS A 322 23.51 -17.17 7.85
N LYS A 323 24.34 -17.00 8.87
CA LYS A 323 24.57 -18.00 9.92
C LYS A 323 23.33 -18.22 10.79
N ASP A 324 22.63 -17.14 11.13
CA ASP A 324 21.50 -17.15 12.05
C ASP A 324 20.15 -17.32 11.33
N GLY A 325 20.16 -17.41 10.00
CA GLY A 325 18.95 -17.64 9.20
C GLY A 325 18.07 -16.42 9.02
N TRP A 326 18.60 -15.21 9.18
CA TRP A 326 17.87 -13.97 8.88
C TRP A 326 17.65 -13.86 7.37
N THR A 327 16.49 -13.33 6.98
CA THR A 327 16.18 -13.08 5.57
C THR A 327 16.98 -11.86 5.12
N ILE A 328 17.79 -11.99 4.06
CA ILE A 328 18.44 -10.86 3.40
C ILE A 328 17.72 -10.64 2.08
N VAL A 329 17.22 -9.43 1.87
CA VAL A 329 16.47 -9.02 0.68
C VAL A 329 17.37 -8.21 -0.21
N SER A 330 17.63 -8.68 -1.43
CA SER A 330 18.29 -7.91 -2.48
C SER A 330 17.27 -7.00 -3.13
N MET A 331 17.38 -5.67 -2.99
CA MET A 331 16.50 -4.74 -3.69
C MET A 331 16.50 -5.00 -5.21
N LYS A 332 17.67 -5.33 -5.76
CA LYS A 332 17.80 -5.60 -7.19
C LYS A 332 17.03 -6.83 -7.65
N ASN A 333 17.11 -7.93 -6.91
CA ASN A 333 16.61 -9.23 -7.38
C ASN A 333 15.25 -9.60 -6.79
N ASP A 334 14.94 -9.15 -5.57
CA ASP A 334 13.73 -9.54 -4.85
C ASP A 334 12.59 -8.53 -5.03
N TRP A 335 12.87 -7.30 -5.46
CA TRP A 335 11.84 -6.29 -5.72
C TRP A 335 11.63 -6.04 -7.22
N SER A 336 10.39 -6.16 -7.68
CA SER A 336 9.99 -5.83 -9.06
C SER A 336 9.85 -4.31 -9.26
N GLN A 337 9.57 -3.59 -8.17
CA GLN A 337 9.45 -2.14 -8.09
C GLN A 337 10.12 -1.64 -6.81
N VAL A 338 10.84 -0.51 -6.86
CA VAL A 338 11.41 0.09 -5.65
C VAL A 338 10.48 1.18 -5.12
N PHE A 339 10.20 2.20 -5.92
CA PHE A 339 9.40 3.36 -5.50
C PHE A 339 7.99 3.37 -6.11
N PRO A 340 6.96 3.86 -5.39
CA PRO A 340 5.57 3.93 -5.88
C PRO A 340 5.39 4.74 -7.18
N PHE A 341 6.23 5.75 -7.40
CA PHE A 341 6.14 6.64 -8.57
C PHE A 341 6.78 6.04 -9.84
N GLU A 342 7.40 4.87 -9.76
CA GLU A 342 7.98 4.21 -10.93
C GLU A 342 6.91 3.87 -11.97
N PRO A 343 7.18 4.07 -13.27
CA PRO A 343 6.28 3.61 -14.32
C PRO A 343 6.09 2.09 -14.26
N SER A 344 4.84 1.64 -14.17
CA SER A 344 4.51 0.22 -14.24
C SER A 344 4.52 -0.27 -15.69
N PRO A 345 5.08 -1.48 -15.97
CA PRO A 345 4.96 -2.13 -17.29
C PRO A 345 3.55 -2.70 -17.55
N VAL A 346 2.70 -2.70 -16.53
CA VAL A 346 1.32 -3.19 -16.56
C VAL A 346 0.38 -2.06 -16.15
N THR A 347 -0.76 -1.93 -16.83
CA THR A 347 -1.82 -0.99 -16.46
C THR A 347 -3.11 -1.77 -16.18
N ALA A 348 -3.72 -1.52 -15.03
CA ALA A 348 -5.06 -1.98 -14.70
C ALA A 348 -6.06 -1.05 -15.39
N ILE A 349 -6.81 -1.57 -16.36
CA ILE A 349 -7.75 -0.79 -17.16
C ILE A 349 -9.20 -1.19 -16.90
N ASP A 350 -10.09 -0.22 -17.06
CA ASP A 350 -11.52 -0.41 -17.25
C ASP A 350 -11.90 0.09 -18.65
N ILE A 351 -12.56 -0.75 -19.43
CA ILE A 351 -13.28 -0.32 -20.64
C ILE A 351 -14.75 -0.22 -20.28
N LEU A 352 -15.28 0.99 -20.38
CA LEU A 352 -16.57 1.34 -19.79
C LEU A 352 -17.45 2.14 -20.74
N LEU A 353 -18.74 2.18 -20.40
CA LEU A 353 -19.73 3.05 -21.01
C LEU A 353 -20.10 4.19 -20.05
N GLU A 354 -20.19 5.40 -20.58
CA GLU A 354 -20.62 6.59 -19.84
C GLU A 354 -22.15 6.72 -19.95
N PRO A 355 -22.90 6.74 -18.84
CA PRO A 355 -24.34 6.77 -18.87
C PRO A 355 -24.88 8.20 -19.09
N ASP A 356 -26.11 8.32 -19.56
CA ASP A 356 -26.77 9.61 -19.79
C ASP A 356 -27.12 10.37 -18.50
N ALA A 357 -27.58 11.61 -18.68
CA ALA A 357 -28.00 12.50 -17.59
C ALA A 357 -29.13 11.92 -16.72
N THR A 358 -29.91 10.95 -17.18
CA THR A 358 -30.95 10.31 -16.36
C THR A 358 -30.31 9.46 -15.29
N MET A 359 -29.43 8.54 -15.67
CA MET A 359 -28.69 7.72 -14.70
C MET A 359 -27.81 8.59 -13.79
N LEU A 360 -27.12 9.60 -14.32
CA LEU A 360 -26.27 10.50 -13.54
C LEU A 360 -27.03 11.16 -12.37
N ARG A 361 -28.25 11.66 -12.61
CA ARG A 361 -29.08 12.24 -11.53
C ARG A 361 -29.40 11.23 -10.42
N HIS A 362 -29.68 9.97 -10.77
CA HIS A 362 -29.98 8.94 -9.78
C HIS A 362 -28.76 8.56 -8.94
N VAL A 363 -27.60 8.36 -9.57
CA VAL A 363 -26.37 7.98 -8.87
C VAL A 363 -25.81 9.13 -8.03
N GLU A 364 -25.91 10.38 -8.49
CA GLU A 364 -25.51 11.56 -7.72
C GLU A 364 -26.35 11.73 -6.46
N ALA A 365 -27.67 11.55 -6.57
CA ALA A 365 -28.57 11.59 -5.42
C ALA A 365 -28.25 10.48 -4.39
N ALA A 366 -28.00 9.27 -4.87
CA ALA A 366 -27.67 8.14 -4.00
C ALA A 366 -26.28 8.30 -3.36
N ASN A 367 -25.29 8.80 -4.10
CA ASN A 367 -23.95 9.09 -3.60
C ASN A 367 -23.97 10.19 -2.52
N ALA A 368 -24.73 11.26 -2.73
CA ALA A 368 -24.89 12.32 -1.73
C ALA A 368 -25.48 11.78 -0.41
N ASN A 369 -26.41 10.82 -0.48
CA ASN A 369 -26.94 10.16 0.72
C ASN A 369 -25.89 9.27 1.40
N LEU A 370 -25.14 8.48 0.62
CA LEU A 370 -24.06 7.64 1.15
C LEU A 370 -22.97 8.47 1.84
N LEU A 371 -22.54 9.58 1.25
CA LEU A 371 -21.53 10.45 1.85
C LEU A 371 -21.99 11.10 3.16
N ARG A 372 -23.29 11.29 3.37
CA ARG A 372 -23.83 11.74 4.67
C ARG A 372 -23.73 10.66 5.75
N ILE A 373 -23.76 9.40 5.36
CA ILE A 373 -23.72 8.24 6.26
C ILE A 373 -22.28 7.79 6.50
N PHE A 374 -21.47 7.80 5.45
CA PHE A 374 -20.08 7.42 5.45
C PHE A 374 -19.24 8.45 4.68
N PRO A 375 -18.85 9.57 5.34
CA PRO A 375 -18.10 10.65 4.70
C PRO A 375 -16.72 10.26 4.17
N LYS A 376 -16.23 9.07 4.53
CA LYS A 376 -14.96 8.51 4.05
C LYS A 376 -15.11 7.71 2.74
N GLY A 377 -16.32 7.57 2.21
CA GLY A 377 -16.53 6.98 0.88
C GLY A 377 -16.04 7.90 -0.23
N PHE A 378 -16.07 7.43 -1.48
CA PHE A 378 -15.73 8.28 -2.62
C PHE A 378 -16.93 9.12 -3.08
N ALA A 379 -16.63 10.36 -3.45
CA ALA A 379 -17.57 11.22 -4.17
C ALA A 379 -17.50 10.93 -5.67
N LEU A 380 -18.61 11.12 -6.38
CA LEU A 380 -18.62 11.03 -7.84
C LEU A 380 -17.99 12.29 -8.44
N ASP A 381 -16.75 12.17 -8.93
CA ASP A 381 -15.95 13.28 -9.44
C ASP A 381 -15.06 12.87 -10.64
N ALA A 382 -14.00 13.64 -10.93
CA ALA A 382 -13.08 13.35 -12.02
C ALA A 382 -12.29 12.04 -11.83
N ALA A 383 -12.04 11.64 -10.58
CA ALA A 383 -11.38 10.38 -10.22
C ALA A 383 -12.39 9.23 -10.01
N HIS A 384 -13.70 9.52 -10.00
CA HIS A 384 -14.76 8.55 -9.73
C HIS A 384 -15.96 8.82 -10.63
N ARG A 385 -15.74 8.72 -11.94
CA ARG A 385 -16.77 8.99 -12.94
C ARG A 385 -17.82 7.88 -12.89
N PRO A 386 -19.14 8.18 -12.84
CA PRO A 386 -20.17 7.16 -12.95
C PRO A 386 -20.08 6.46 -14.31
N HIS A 387 -20.06 5.13 -14.31
CA HIS A 387 -19.87 4.34 -15.52
C HIS A 387 -20.50 2.96 -15.39
N VAL A 388 -20.75 2.32 -16.52
CA VAL A 388 -21.00 0.87 -16.60
C VAL A 388 -19.73 0.20 -17.10
N THR A 389 -19.07 -0.56 -16.23
CA THR A 389 -17.91 -1.37 -16.59
C THR A 389 -18.31 -2.46 -17.59
N MET A 390 -17.62 -2.52 -18.73
CA MET A 390 -17.77 -3.63 -19.68
C MET A 390 -16.74 -4.73 -19.38
N ILE A 391 -15.47 -4.34 -19.27
CA ILE A 391 -14.39 -5.24 -18.85
C ILE A 391 -13.35 -4.51 -18.00
N GLN A 392 -12.83 -5.21 -17.00
CA GLN A 392 -11.59 -4.84 -16.32
C GLN A 392 -10.50 -5.87 -16.60
N ARG A 393 -9.28 -5.38 -16.87
CA ARG A 393 -8.13 -6.23 -17.21
C ARG A 393 -6.81 -5.58 -16.80
N PHE A 394 -5.82 -6.42 -16.51
CA PHE A 394 -4.43 -6.00 -16.63
C PHE A 394 -3.95 -6.12 -18.08
N VAL A 395 -3.35 -5.06 -18.60
CA VAL A 395 -2.74 -5.03 -19.94
C VAL A 395 -1.30 -4.55 -19.86
N ARG A 396 -0.47 -4.97 -20.82
CA ARG A 396 0.88 -4.39 -20.94
C ARG A 396 0.75 -2.92 -21.29
N THR A 397 1.42 -2.05 -20.53
CA THR A 397 1.40 -0.60 -20.74
C THR A 397 1.90 -0.24 -22.15
N ALA A 398 2.89 -0.97 -22.66
CA ALA A 398 3.41 -0.80 -24.02
C ALA A 398 2.40 -1.15 -25.14
N ASP A 399 1.32 -1.88 -24.83
CA ASP A 399 0.28 -2.26 -25.79
C ASP A 399 -0.99 -1.39 -25.68
N LEU A 400 -1.01 -0.36 -24.83
CA LEU A 400 -2.19 0.49 -24.62
C LEU A 400 -2.77 1.07 -25.92
N ASP A 401 -1.93 1.58 -26.82
CA ASP A 401 -2.40 2.09 -28.11
C ASP A 401 -3.10 1.02 -28.96
N LYS A 402 -2.61 -0.22 -28.89
CA LYS A 402 -3.24 -1.35 -29.60
C LYS A 402 -4.56 -1.75 -28.96
N VAL A 403 -4.65 -1.69 -27.62
CA VAL A 403 -5.91 -1.87 -26.88
C VAL A 403 -6.93 -0.82 -27.32
N TYR A 404 -6.53 0.45 -27.44
CA TYR A 404 -7.43 1.52 -27.88
C TYR A 404 -7.95 1.28 -29.29
N VAL A 405 -7.10 0.89 -30.23
CA VAL A 405 -7.51 0.57 -31.60
C VAL A 405 -8.48 -0.62 -31.63
N ALA A 406 -8.17 -1.70 -30.91
CA ALA A 406 -8.99 -2.90 -30.87
C ALA A 406 -10.37 -2.64 -30.24
N ALA A 407 -10.42 -2.00 -29.07
CA ALA A 407 -11.65 -1.65 -28.39
C ALA A 407 -12.48 -0.62 -29.17
N GLY A 408 -11.82 0.39 -29.76
CA GLY A 408 -12.48 1.42 -30.55
C GLY A 408 -13.21 0.86 -31.77
N LYS A 409 -12.63 -0.15 -32.44
CA LYS A 409 -13.30 -0.85 -33.55
C LYS A 409 -14.59 -1.54 -33.09
N VAL A 410 -14.53 -2.30 -31.99
CA VAL A 410 -15.70 -2.98 -31.42
C VAL A 410 -16.79 -1.98 -31.03
N LEU A 411 -16.41 -0.89 -30.36
CA LEU A 411 -17.34 0.15 -29.92
C LEU A 411 -18.03 0.87 -31.09
N ALA A 412 -17.31 1.13 -32.18
CA ALA A 412 -17.86 1.76 -33.38
C ALA A 412 -18.92 0.89 -34.06
N ASP A 413 -18.76 -0.44 -34.03
CA ASP A 413 -19.68 -1.39 -34.67
C ASP A 413 -20.94 -1.68 -33.81
N ALA A 414 -20.87 -1.43 -32.50
CA ALA A 414 -21.88 -1.86 -31.53
C ALA A 414 -23.12 -0.95 -31.40
N ASN A 415 -23.24 0.15 -32.15
CA ASN A 415 -24.34 1.12 -32.04
C ASN A 415 -24.63 1.56 -30.59
N VAL A 416 -23.59 1.73 -29.77
CA VAL A 416 -23.69 1.97 -28.32
C VAL A 416 -24.73 3.03 -27.95
N THR A 417 -24.72 4.20 -28.62
CA THR A 417 -25.61 5.32 -28.31
C THR A 417 -27.09 5.07 -28.60
N LYS A 418 -27.42 4.00 -29.35
CA LYS A 418 -28.80 3.57 -29.62
C LYS A 418 -29.34 2.59 -28.57
N MET A 419 -28.49 2.05 -27.69
CA MET A 419 -28.91 1.13 -26.64
C MET A 419 -29.84 1.82 -25.64
N LYS A 420 -30.85 1.08 -25.18
CA LYS A 420 -31.74 1.46 -24.08
C LYS A 420 -31.62 0.40 -22.99
N LEU A 421 -31.20 0.83 -21.81
CA LEU A 421 -30.92 -0.04 -20.67
C LEU A 421 -31.91 0.27 -19.54
N ASP A 422 -32.45 -0.77 -18.92
CA ASP A 422 -33.43 -0.64 -17.85
C ASP A 422 -32.75 -0.89 -16.50
N ALA A 423 -32.59 0.17 -15.70
CA ALA A 423 -32.19 0.08 -14.31
C ALA A 423 -33.35 -0.50 -13.48
N PHE A 424 -33.09 -1.48 -12.61
CA PHE A 424 -34.18 -2.23 -11.96
C PHE A 424 -33.97 -2.61 -10.50
N LYS A 425 -32.75 -2.44 -9.95
CA LYS A 425 -32.48 -2.72 -8.53
C LYS A 425 -31.20 -2.06 -8.05
N TYR A 426 -31.04 -1.96 -6.73
CA TYR A 426 -29.74 -1.86 -6.08
C TYR A 426 -29.10 -3.24 -5.90
N TYR A 427 -27.77 -3.25 -5.83
CA TYR A 427 -26.97 -4.34 -5.28
C TYR A 427 -25.80 -3.75 -4.51
N TYR A 428 -25.03 -4.56 -3.78
CA TYR A 428 -23.68 -4.17 -3.37
C TYR A 428 -22.70 -5.34 -3.42
N ALA A 429 -21.44 -5.04 -3.74
CA ALA A 429 -20.32 -5.95 -3.56
C ALA A 429 -19.77 -5.78 -2.13
N PRO A 430 -19.72 -6.83 -1.29
CA PRO A 430 -19.21 -6.71 0.08
C PRO A 430 -17.69 -6.55 0.11
N SER A 431 -17.19 -5.75 1.04
CA SER A 431 -15.76 -5.65 1.40
C SER A 431 -15.63 -5.44 2.91
N ASN A 432 -15.32 -6.52 3.64
CA ASN A 432 -15.31 -6.56 5.11
C ASN A 432 -16.61 -6.03 5.74
N ASP A 433 -16.53 -4.97 6.55
CA ASP A 433 -17.66 -4.29 7.18
C ASP A 433 -18.34 -3.24 6.27
N LEU A 434 -17.76 -3.01 5.09
CA LEU A 434 -18.22 -2.06 4.08
C LEU A 434 -18.75 -2.80 2.84
N GLY A 435 -19.26 -2.04 1.88
CA GLY A 435 -19.55 -2.52 0.54
C GLY A 435 -19.60 -1.38 -0.47
N VAL A 436 -19.47 -1.75 -1.74
CA VAL A 436 -19.62 -0.87 -2.90
C VAL A 436 -21.00 -1.13 -3.50
N PRO A 437 -22.02 -0.30 -3.19
CA PRO A 437 -23.32 -0.41 -3.83
C PRO A 437 -23.32 0.11 -5.26
N GLY A 438 -24.29 -0.35 -6.05
CA GLY A 438 -24.54 0.16 -7.39
C GLY A 438 -25.99 0.00 -7.84
N ILE A 439 -26.36 0.78 -8.86
CA ILE A 439 -27.63 0.65 -9.57
C ILE A 439 -27.43 -0.31 -10.74
N VAL A 440 -28.19 -1.41 -10.77
CA VAL A 440 -28.04 -2.48 -11.75
C VAL A 440 -28.98 -2.28 -12.93
N ALA A 441 -28.43 -2.40 -14.13
CA ALA A 441 -29.17 -2.49 -15.39
C ALA A 441 -29.47 -3.95 -15.75
N ARG A 442 -30.59 -4.21 -16.42
CA ARG A 442 -30.85 -5.53 -17.00
C ARG A 442 -29.87 -5.81 -18.15
N PRO A 443 -29.18 -6.96 -18.17
CA PRO A 443 -28.40 -7.35 -19.34
C PRO A 443 -29.31 -7.45 -20.59
N THR A 444 -28.82 -6.96 -21.72
CA THR A 444 -29.48 -7.08 -23.04
C THR A 444 -28.59 -7.92 -23.97
N PRO A 445 -29.15 -8.56 -25.02
CA PRO A 445 -28.34 -9.29 -26.00
C PRO A 445 -27.24 -8.43 -26.63
N ASP A 446 -27.54 -7.17 -26.96
CA ASP A 446 -26.56 -6.25 -27.55
C ASP A 446 -25.43 -5.90 -26.58
N LEU A 447 -25.76 -5.70 -25.30
CA LEU A 447 -24.77 -5.38 -24.27
C LEU A 447 -23.87 -6.58 -23.94
N LEU A 448 -24.46 -7.79 -23.89
CA LEU A 448 -23.71 -9.04 -23.72
C LEU A 448 -22.79 -9.30 -24.92
N LYS A 449 -23.28 -9.03 -26.14
CA LYS A 449 -22.48 -9.16 -27.35
C LYS A 449 -21.31 -8.17 -27.38
N LEU A 450 -21.56 -6.92 -27.02
CA LEU A 450 -20.52 -5.91 -26.87
C LEU A 450 -19.44 -6.35 -25.87
N GLN A 451 -19.85 -6.89 -24.72
CA GLN A 451 -18.89 -7.40 -23.73
C GLN A 451 -18.03 -8.53 -24.31
N GLU A 452 -18.65 -9.53 -24.95
CA GLU A 452 -17.95 -10.66 -25.57
C GLU A 452 -16.91 -10.18 -26.60
N ASP A 453 -17.29 -9.24 -27.47
CA ASP A 453 -16.41 -8.73 -28.52
C ASP A 453 -15.26 -7.91 -27.94
N LEU A 454 -15.49 -7.13 -26.88
CA LEU A 454 -14.43 -6.42 -26.15
C LEU A 454 -13.44 -7.39 -25.49
N ILE A 455 -13.94 -8.47 -24.86
CA ILE A 455 -13.10 -9.52 -24.27
C ILE A 455 -12.19 -10.12 -25.33
N ALA A 456 -12.76 -10.52 -26.48
CA ALA A 456 -12.01 -11.14 -27.56
C ALA A 456 -10.97 -10.18 -28.17
N ALA A 457 -11.35 -8.91 -28.39
CA ALA A 457 -10.49 -7.91 -29.00
C ALA A 457 -9.29 -7.54 -28.12
N VAL A 458 -9.47 -7.49 -26.79
CA VAL A 458 -8.43 -7.06 -25.85
C VAL A 458 -7.54 -8.21 -25.38
N ALA A 459 -8.03 -9.46 -25.43
CA ALA A 459 -7.32 -10.65 -24.94
C ALA A 459 -5.82 -10.73 -25.33
N PRO A 460 -5.40 -10.45 -26.58
CA PRO A 460 -3.98 -10.53 -26.98
C PRO A 460 -3.03 -9.61 -26.20
N PHE A 461 -3.56 -8.52 -25.59
CA PHE A 461 -2.77 -7.48 -24.91
C PHE A 461 -2.66 -7.68 -23.40
N THR A 462 -3.35 -8.69 -22.88
CA THR A 462 -3.55 -8.86 -21.44
C THR A 462 -2.40 -9.60 -20.76
N VAL A 463 -2.25 -9.37 -19.47
CA VAL A 463 -1.41 -10.15 -18.55
C VAL A 463 -2.29 -10.66 -17.41
N GLN A 464 -1.80 -11.66 -16.67
CA GLN A 464 -2.61 -12.33 -15.65
C GLN A 464 -2.89 -11.45 -14.43
N THR A 465 -1.90 -10.66 -13.98
CA THR A 465 -1.96 -9.85 -12.76
C THR A 465 -1.10 -8.58 -12.90
N GLY A 466 -1.16 -7.70 -11.91
CA GLY A 466 -0.32 -6.51 -11.76
C GLY A 466 -0.09 -6.18 -10.27
N ALA A 467 0.75 -5.18 -10.01
CA ALA A 467 1.00 -4.64 -8.67
C ALA A 467 0.26 -3.32 -8.45
N SER A 468 0.40 -2.72 -7.26
CA SER A 468 -0.23 -1.43 -6.91
C SER A 468 0.04 -0.34 -7.96
N ALA A 469 1.24 -0.30 -8.55
CA ALA A 469 1.60 0.67 -9.58
C ALA A 469 0.88 0.50 -10.94
N ALA A 470 0.16 -0.61 -11.15
CA ALA A 470 -0.72 -0.76 -12.30
C ALA A 470 -1.97 0.14 -12.18
N PHE A 471 -2.28 0.60 -10.96
CA PHE A 471 -3.43 1.45 -10.63
C PHE A 471 -3.00 2.90 -10.43
N VAL A 472 -3.97 3.80 -10.42
CA VAL A 472 -3.82 5.15 -9.89
C VAL A 472 -3.87 5.09 -8.38
N THR A 473 -2.76 5.44 -7.73
CA THR A 473 -2.66 5.59 -6.27
C THR A 473 -2.64 7.06 -5.88
N THR A 474 -2.87 7.34 -4.61
CA THR A 474 -2.73 8.69 -4.04
C THR A 474 -1.71 8.69 -2.92
N PRO A 475 -1.19 9.87 -2.50
CA PRO A 475 -0.33 9.94 -1.32
C PRO A 475 -0.96 9.38 -0.04
N ASP A 476 -2.29 9.34 0.07
CA ASP A 476 -2.99 8.79 1.23
C ASP A 476 -3.34 7.31 1.07
N ASP A 477 -3.20 6.76 -0.14
CA ASP A 477 -3.55 5.38 -0.48
C ASP A 477 -2.61 4.83 -1.57
N ARG A 478 -1.40 4.47 -1.13
CA ARG A 478 -0.29 4.00 -1.99
C ARG A 478 -0.31 2.48 -2.25
N VAL A 479 -1.10 1.71 -1.49
CA VAL A 479 -1.16 0.25 -1.60
C VAL A 479 -2.58 -0.14 -1.99
N ILE A 480 -2.71 -0.76 -3.16
CA ILE A 480 -3.99 -1.27 -3.63
C ILE A 480 -4.37 -2.51 -2.83
N ASP A 481 -5.65 -2.64 -2.48
CA ASP A 481 -6.17 -3.83 -1.82
C ASP A 481 -5.87 -5.08 -2.67
N PRO A 482 -5.17 -6.10 -2.14
CA PRO A 482 -4.96 -7.37 -2.84
C PRO A 482 -6.25 -7.98 -3.39
N ALA A 483 -7.36 -7.88 -2.67
CA ALA A 483 -8.65 -8.38 -3.14
C ALA A 483 -9.13 -7.68 -4.41
N LEU A 484 -8.82 -6.38 -4.58
CA LEU A 484 -9.11 -5.65 -5.82
C LEU A 484 -8.22 -6.13 -6.97
N MET A 485 -6.93 -6.39 -6.71
CA MET A 485 -6.03 -6.93 -7.73
C MET A 485 -6.47 -8.32 -8.20
N GLU A 486 -6.91 -9.19 -7.29
CA GLU A 486 -7.50 -10.48 -7.63
C GLU A 486 -8.82 -10.30 -8.40
N TYR A 487 -9.69 -9.37 -7.97
CA TYR A 487 -10.93 -9.05 -8.66
C TYR A 487 -10.69 -8.65 -10.13
N VAL A 488 -9.72 -7.77 -10.41
CA VAL A 488 -9.38 -7.36 -11.78
C VAL A 488 -8.82 -8.54 -12.59
N SER A 489 -7.98 -9.37 -11.97
CA SER A 489 -7.43 -10.59 -12.61
C SER A 489 -8.54 -11.57 -13.00
N ARG A 490 -9.57 -11.68 -12.16
CA ARG A 490 -10.69 -12.60 -12.31
C ARG A 490 -11.94 -11.97 -12.93
N PHE A 491 -11.89 -10.69 -13.32
CA PHE A 491 -13.08 -9.97 -13.77
C PHE A 491 -13.76 -10.70 -14.93
N VAL A 492 -13.03 -11.03 -15.99
CA VAL A 492 -13.60 -11.72 -17.15
C VAL A 492 -14.19 -13.10 -16.81
N PRO A 493 -13.44 -14.02 -16.16
CA PRO A 493 -14.03 -15.31 -15.82
C PRO A 493 -15.20 -15.17 -14.83
N ASP A 494 -15.23 -14.19 -13.93
CA ASP A 494 -16.26 -14.16 -12.88
C ASP A 494 -17.44 -13.22 -13.19
N ASN A 495 -17.30 -12.23 -14.07
CA ASN A 495 -18.26 -11.14 -14.31
C ASN A 495 -18.64 -10.95 -15.80
N SER A 496 -18.59 -12.03 -16.60
CA SER A 496 -18.98 -11.99 -18.03
C SER A 496 -20.11 -12.96 -18.37
N GLY A 497 -20.78 -12.72 -19.50
CA GLY A 497 -21.86 -13.58 -20.01
C GLY A 497 -23.02 -13.66 -19.02
N ASP A 498 -23.45 -14.86 -18.65
CA ASP A 498 -24.56 -15.07 -17.71
C ASP A 498 -24.29 -14.52 -16.30
N ARG A 499 -23.02 -14.28 -15.94
CA ARG A 499 -22.61 -13.66 -14.68
C ARG A 499 -22.46 -12.14 -14.78
N PHE A 500 -22.65 -11.55 -15.96
CA PHE A 500 -22.50 -10.11 -16.13
C PHE A 500 -23.63 -9.37 -15.43
N SER A 501 -23.26 -8.47 -14.52
CA SER A 501 -24.17 -7.58 -13.80
C SER A 501 -23.81 -6.14 -14.11
N PRO A 502 -24.27 -5.56 -15.25
CA PRO A 502 -23.96 -4.18 -15.61
C PRO A 502 -24.56 -3.24 -14.57
N HIS A 503 -23.73 -2.40 -13.98
CA HIS A 503 -24.14 -1.51 -12.91
C HIS A 503 -23.35 -0.22 -12.94
N VAL A 504 -23.86 0.80 -12.25
CA VAL A 504 -23.14 2.02 -11.93
C VAL A 504 -22.96 2.11 -10.42
N SER A 505 -21.71 2.10 -9.96
CA SER A 505 -21.39 2.23 -8.54
C SER A 505 -21.77 3.60 -8.00
N ILE A 506 -22.30 3.65 -6.77
CA ILE A 506 -22.86 4.87 -6.17
C ILE A 506 -22.12 5.33 -4.91
N GLY A 507 -21.04 4.66 -4.50
CA GLY A 507 -20.21 5.07 -3.35
C GLY A 507 -19.68 3.88 -2.56
N VAL A 508 -19.37 4.12 -1.28
CA VAL A 508 -19.03 3.10 -0.28
C VAL A 508 -19.87 3.34 0.97
N GLY A 509 -20.36 2.28 1.59
CA GLY A 509 -21.12 2.39 2.83
C GLY A 509 -20.96 1.19 3.76
N PRO A 510 -21.28 1.34 5.06
CA PRO A 510 -21.37 0.24 5.99
C PRO A 510 -22.43 -0.77 5.56
N ARG A 511 -22.14 -2.06 5.66
CA ARG A 511 -23.08 -3.11 5.23
C ARG A 511 -24.44 -3.03 5.93
N SER A 512 -24.46 -2.63 7.20
CA SER A 512 -25.69 -2.42 7.97
C SER A 512 -26.62 -1.35 7.39
N TYR A 513 -26.08 -0.37 6.65
CA TYR A 513 -26.87 0.57 5.87
C TYR A 513 -27.23 -0.01 4.50
N LEU A 514 -26.27 -0.64 3.81
CA LEU A 514 -26.49 -1.20 2.48
C LEU A 514 -27.57 -2.29 2.46
N ASP A 515 -27.67 -3.11 3.51
CA ASP A 515 -28.74 -4.09 3.66
C ASP A 515 -30.13 -3.43 3.71
N LYS A 516 -30.24 -2.21 4.26
CA LYS A 516 -31.48 -1.43 4.25
C LYS A 516 -31.74 -0.84 2.87
N LEU A 517 -30.71 -0.33 2.19
CA LEU A 517 -30.81 0.17 0.82
C LEU A 517 -31.34 -0.91 -0.13
N LEU A 518 -30.93 -2.17 0.03
CA LEU A 518 -31.45 -3.29 -0.77
C LEU A 518 -32.93 -3.61 -0.50
N ALA A 519 -33.44 -3.27 0.68
CA ALA A 519 -34.83 -3.50 1.06
C ALA A 519 -35.77 -2.35 0.62
N GLU A 520 -35.22 -1.21 0.20
CA GLU A 520 -36.01 -0.08 -0.30
C GLU A 520 -36.65 -0.41 -1.67
N PRO A 521 -37.89 0.03 -1.93
CA PRO A 521 -38.48 -0.06 -3.25
C PRO A 521 -37.59 0.64 -4.29
N PHE A 522 -37.31 -0.04 -5.39
CA PHE A 522 -36.58 0.51 -6.52
C PHE A 522 -37.56 0.83 -7.64
N GLU A 523 -37.72 2.11 -7.97
CA GLU A 523 -38.49 2.56 -9.13
C GLU A 523 -37.65 2.37 -10.41
N PRO A 524 -38.03 1.45 -11.33
CA PRO A 524 -37.27 1.22 -12.54
C PRO A 524 -37.26 2.44 -13.46
N PHE A 525 -36.14 2.65 -14.14
CA PHE A 525 -36.01 3.73 -15.12
C PHE A 525 -35.10 3.30 -16.28
N THR A 526 -35.33 3.89 -17.45
CA THR A 526 -34.52 3.64 -18.65
C THR A 526 -33.46 4.73 -18.79
N PHE A 527 -32.26 4.34 -19.19
CA PHE A 527 -31.17 5.24 -19.55
C PHE A 527 -30.44 4.71 -20.79
N SER A 528 -29.61 5.55 -21.40
CA SER A 528 -28.73 5.18 -22.51
C SER A 528 -27.27 5.45 -22.17
N PRO A 529 -26.32 4.65 -22.69
CA PRO A 529 -24.94 5.07 -22.74
C PRO A 529 -24.78 6.19 -23.79
N VAL A 530 -23.99 7.21 -23.47
CA VAL A 530 -23.74 8.40 -24.31
C VAL A 530 -22.27 8.51 -24.74
N GLY A 531 -21.40 7.73 -24.10
CA GLY A 531 -19.96 7.75 -24.34
C GLY A 531 -19.34 6.39 -24.02
N ALA A 532 -18.09 6.21 -24.42
CA ALA A 532 -17.28 5.07 -24.04
C ALA A 532 -15.82 5.50 -23.90
N ALA A 533 -15.11 4.87 -22.98
CA ALA A 533 -13.74 5.24 -22.67
C ALA A 533 -12.94 4.07 -22.12
N VAL A 534 -11.62 4.22 -22.14
CA VAL A 534 -10.69 3.42 -21.34
C VAL A 534 -10.18 4.29 -20.20
N PHE A 535 -10.29 3.79 -18.98
CA PHE A 535 -9.74 4.39 -17.78
C PHE A 535 -8.68 3.49 -17.17
N GLN A 536 -7.70 4.08 -16.49
CA GLN A 536 -6.86 3.39 -15.52
C GLN A 536 -7.62 3.31 -14.21
N LEU A 537 -7.63 2.12 -13.63
CA LEU A 537 -8.32 1.84 -12.37
C LEU A 537 -7.58 2.49 -11.19
N GLY A 538 -8.33 2.94 -10.19
CA GLY A 538 -7.84 3.31 -8.86
C GLY A 538 -8.36 2.37 -7.77
N GLN A 539 -8.19 2.77 -6.51
CA GLN A 539 -8.74 2.05 -5.37
C GLN A 539 -10.26 1.86 -5.50
N PHE A 540 -10.80 0.78 -4.94
CA PHE A 540 -12.21 0.37 -5.06
C PHE A 540 -12.66 0.07 -6.50
N GLY A 541 -11.73 -0.09 -7.44
CA GLY A 541 -12.03 -0.38 -8.85
C GLY A 541 -12.56 0.83 -9.61
N THR A 542 -12.17 2.03 -9.20
CA THR A 542 -12.76 3.27 -9.70
C THR A 542 -12.11 3.71 -11.01
N ALA A 543 -12.89 4.35 -11.88
CA ALA A 543 -12.40 4.92 -13.13
C ALA A 543 -11.60 6.20 -12.86
N ALA A 544 -10.37 6.04 -12.37
CA ALA A 544 -9.57 7.10 -11.74
C ALA A 544 -8.88 8.05 -12.72
N LYS A 545 -8.36 7.53 -13.83
CA LYS A 545 -7.68 8.36 -14.84
C LYS A 545 -8.13 7.97 -16.24
N LYS A 546 -8.77 8.90 -16.94
CA LYS A 546 -9.14 8.70 -18.34
C LYS A 546 -7.88 8.55 -19.19
N LEU A 547 -7.76 7.41 -19.88
CA LEU A 547 -6.66 7.14 -20.80
C LEU A 547 -7.06 7.42 -22.24
N LYS A 548 -8.28 7.02 -22.63
CA LYS A 548 -8.81 7.19 -23.98
C LYS A 548 -10.30 7.44 -23.94
N GLU A 549 -10.76 8.40 -24.73
CA GLU A 549 -12.18 8.60 -25.04
C GLU A 549 -12.43 8.18 -26.49
N PHE A 550 -13.59 7.57 -26.75
CA PHE A 550 -14.00 7.15 -28.08
C PHE A 550 -15.12 8.04 -28.61
N ASP A 551 -15.01 8.46 -29.87
CA ASP A 551 -16.09 9.14 -30.55
C ASP A 551 -17.11 8.11 -31.05
N LEU A 552 -18.28 8.08 -30.43
CA LEU A 552 -19.37 7.17 -30.79
C LEU A 552 -20.33 7.76 -31.83
N ARG A 553 -19.94 8.85 -32.51
CA ARG A 553 -20.72 9.44 -33.60
C ARG A 553 -20.69 8.53 -34.82
N THR A 554 -21.73 7.70 -34.95
CA THR A 554 -22.14 7.06 -36.20
C THR A 554 -23.63 7.24 -36.46
#